data_AF-A0A5N3QXS9-F1
#
_entry.id   AF-A0A5N3QXS9-F1
#
_cell.length_a   1.000
_cell.length_b   1.000
_cell.length_c   1.000
_cell.angle_alpha   90.00
_cell.angle_beta   90.00
_cell.angle_gamma   90.00
#
_symmetry.space_group_name_H-M   'P 1'
#
loop_
_entity.id
_entity.type
_entity.pdbx_description
1 polymer ?
#
loop_
_entity_poly.entity_id
_entity_poly.type
_entity_poly.pdbx_seq_one_letter_code
_entity_poly.pdbx_strand_id
1 'polypeptide(L)'
;MSSTNFKLTTIAALVLAATNANAALYQVVEVEKPAAITNATETFGVAIQPGSATDGSNELAMGCFDSNATNCAIGSFKLAGETRNTVEGVSYREEVPFAMDAAFQYIQEFNDFENYCFRELRYSTCESWALQRWKTWKLEVNDLTHVNAQAFVEGDTSSISNFNVVINALDESGVALGIQSDGNGIRNNAITTVPLIASSESRAWGAMTLSNGTVVNYGSISEDQPVTDTSSITFSSKPAIWNAGNVKQITWIQGDIPQTGDYFAQGSMRGLTENNGKLYGVGFGTANGSGDLQDMNASIFISDSLDLSTANWDTVQVPNARVQSGSSSDDAIYSNSVVSDINENLFAVGHAKRNGYVPENGSAANKAFIVENASNTTPSATFLSGGIFFNGAGSEAKSVNKFNEFVGQVDADTIREVDGSERRHRGFIYPYQATGTEASRIALFDNKAWWLDDLTNGANADGQDFSDQNNFFRIIDASDINDAGVISATAIKCTVNGVAQQYDTTSHNSYCGNASSDAVEEVVAVKLVPISGATSADIQARGTDSQNVERQGAGLGIFALTLLGFLGFRRKFK
;
A
#
# COMPACT_ATOMS: atom_id res chain seq x y z
N MET A 1 4.21 0.89 26.95
CA MET A 1 5.64 0.78 27.29
C MET A 1 5.97 -0.66 27.63
N SER A 2 6.58 -1.37 26.68
CA SER A 2 7.36 -2.59 26.93
C SER A 2 8.55 -2.48 25.98
N SER A 3 9.65 -1.95 26.49
CA SER A 3 10.91 -1.82 25.78
C SER A 3 11.62 -3.18 25.82
N THR A 4 11.53 -3.93 24.74
CA THR A 4 12.41 -5.09 24.52
C THR A 4 13.75 -4.56 24.00
N ASN A 5 14.57 -4.09 24.95
CA ASN A 5 15.95 -3.68 24.73
C ASN A 5 16.78 -4.85 24.19
N PHE A 6 17.14 -4.83 22.90
CA PHE A 6 18.22 -5.64 22.37
C PHE A 6 19.53 -4.89 22.55
N LYS A 7 20.31 -5.26 23.57
CA LYS A 7 21.66 -4.70 23.78
C LYS A 7 22.66 -5.42 22.88
N LEU A 8 23.10 -4.75 21.81
CA LEU A 8 24.30 -5.12 21.06
C LEU A 8 25.19 -3.88 20.93
N THR A 9 26.11 -3.71 21.87
CA THR A 9 27.18 -2.72 21.77
C THR A 9 28.26 -3.23 20.82
N THR A 10 28.41 -2.61 19.64
CA THR A 10 29.62 -2.70 18.83
C THR A 10 29.93 -1.31 18.30
N ILE A 11 31.11 -0.80 18.63
CA ILE A 11 31.61 0.49 18.15
C ILE A 11 31.92 0.34 16.65
N ALA A 12 31.14 1.01 15.80
CA ALA A 12 31.41 1.09 14.37
C ALA A 12 32.60 2.03 14.12
N ALA A 13 33.67 1.51 13.52
CA ALA A 13 34.76 2.33 13.01
C ALA A 13 34.31 2.98 11.68
N LEU A 14 34.20 4.31 11.67
CA LEU A 14 33.93 5.12 10.49
C LEU A 14 35.01 4.89 9.42
N VAL A 15 34.64 4.18 8.36
CA VAL A 15 35.33 4.27 7.06
C VAL A 15 34.63 5.39 6.30
N LEU A 16 35.23 6.58 6.25
CA LEU A 16 34.79 7.60 5.30
C LEU A 16 35.04 7.08 3.88
N ALA A 17 33.98 6.60 3.23
CA ALA A 17 33.97 6.49 1.78
C ALA A 17 33.95 7.92 1.21
N ALA A 18 34.87 8.20 0.30
CA ALA A 18 34.88 9.45 -0.45
C ALA A 18 33.59 9.52 -1.29
N THR A 19 32.72 10.47 -0.98
CA THR A 19 31.51 10.76 -1.76
C THR A 19 31.92 11.43 -3.07
N ASN A 20 31.60 10.79 -4.20
CA ASN A 20 31.56 11.50 -5.47
C ASN A 20 30.25 12.30 -5.49
N ALA A 21 30.31 13.55 -5.95
CA ALA A 21 29.13 14.41 -6.11
C ALA A 21 28.26 13.90 -7.26
N ASN A 22 27.20 13.15 -6.94
CA ASN A 22 26.07 12.86 -7.84
C ASN A 22 24.76 13.07 -7.05
N ALA A 23 23.75 13.70 -7.65
CA ALA A 23 22.55 14.23 -6.96
C ALA A 23 21.54 13.14 -6.52
N ALA A 24 20.48 13.48 -5.78
CA ALA A 24 19.34 12.56 -5.60
C ALA A 24 18.35 12.72 -6.78
N LEU A 25 17.50 11.72 -7.04
CA LEU A 25 16.44 11.83 -8.05
C LEU A 25 15.18 12.51 -7.46
N TYR A 26 14.91 12.27 -6.18
CA TYR A 26 13.77 12.82 -5.44
C TYR A 26 14.18 13.56 -4.17
N GLN A 27 13.46 14.64 -3.88
CA GLN A 27 13.40 15.24 -2.56
C GLN A 27 12.22 14.65 -1.78
N VAL A 28 12.45 14.27 -0.51
CA VAL A 28 11.39 13.83 0.40
C VAL A 28 10.86 15.05 1.15
N VAL A 29 9.55 15.25 1.10
CA VAL A 29 8.85 16.33 1.81
C VAL A 29 7.81 15.72 2.73
N GLU A 30 7.98 15.90 4.03
CA GLU A 30 6.98 15.53 5.03
C GLU A 30 5.77 16.46 4.95
N VAL A 31 4.58 15.86 5.04
CA VAL A 31 3.30 16.58 5.05
C VAL A 31 2.70 16.44 6.44
N GLU A 32 2.74 17.52 7.20
CA GLU A 32 2.25 17.52 8.58
C GLU A 32 0.72 17.42 8.63
N LYS A 33 0.21 16.60 9.56
CA LYS A 33 -1.22 16.56 9.88
C LYS A 33 -1.70 17.87 10.50
N PRO A 34 -2.97 18.27 10.32
CA PRO A 34 -3.53 19.45 10.97
C PRO A 34 -3.40 19.42 12.49
N ALA A 35 -3.10 20.57 13.10
CA ALA A 35 -2.94 20.69 14.56
C ALA A 35 -4.20 20.31 15.35
N ALA A 36 -5.39 20.40 14.72
CA ALA A 36 -6.66 19.96 15.33
C ALA A 36 -6.76 18.44 15.50
N ILE A 37 -5.92 17.64 14.82
CA ILE A 37 -5.86 16.18 14.99
C ILE A 37 -4.84 15.87 16.09
N THR A 38 -5.30 15.68 17.33
CA THR A 38 -4.42 15.60 18.51
C THR A 38 -4.03 14.19 18.94
N ASN A 39 -4.81 13.16 18.57
CA ASN A 39 -4.68 11.80 19.11
C ASN A 39 -3.95 10.81 18.18
N ALA A 40 -3.56 11.27 16.99
CA ALA A 40 -2.90 10.46 15.98
C ALA A 40 -1.54 9.96 16.46
N THR A 41 -1.31 8.65 16.33
CA THR A 41 -0.04 7.98 16.60
C THR A 41 0.76 7.76 15.33
N GLU A 42 0.08 7.65 14.19
CA GLU A 42 0.66 7.40 12.87
C GLU A 42 -0.01 8.30 11.82
N THR A 43 0.75 8.74 10.82
CA THR A 43 0.26 9.51 9.68
C THR A 43 0.73 8.88 8.37
N PHE A 44 -0.17 8.67 7.41
CA PHE A 44 0.05 7.96 6.16
C PHE A 44 -0.23 8.86 4.96
N GLY A 45 0.63 8.83 3.94
CA GLY A 45 0.33 9.46 2.65
C GLY A 45 -0.46 8.50 1.78
N VAL A 46 -1.64 8.92 1.30
CA VAL A 46 -2.60 7.99 0.67
C VAL A 46 -2.98 8.34 -0.76
N ALA A 47 -2.95 9.62 -1.16
CA ALA A 47 -3.20 10.03 -2.54
C ALA A 47 -2.42 11.29 -2.90
N ILE A 48 -2.16 11.51 -4.19
CA ILE A 48 -1.55 12.75 -4.70
C ILE A 48 -2.50 13.42 -5.69
N GLN A 49 -2.55 14.75 -5.68
CA GLN A 49 -3.38 15.50 -6.61
C GLN A 49 -2.98 15.16 -8.06
N PRO A 50 -3.93 14.73 -8.91
CA PRO A 50 -3.68 14.50 -10.32
C PRO A 50 -3.14 15.74 -11.01
N GLY A 51 -2.29 15.53 -12.01
CA GLY A 51 -1.82 16.58 -12.88
C GLY A 51 -0.42 16.33 -13.44
N SER A 52 -0.06 17.20 -14.38
CA SER A 52 1.17 17.10 -15.18
C SER A 52 2.06 18.33 -15.00
N ALA A 53 3.36 18.16 -15.28
CA ALA A 53 4.29 19.27 -15.37
C ALA A 53 4.14 20.02 -16.71
N THR A 54 4.30 21.34 -16.69
CA THR A 54 4.20 22.20 -17.87
C THR A 54 5.28 23.27 -17.88
N ASP A 55 5.67 23.73 -19.08
CA ASP A 55 6.50 24.93 -19.27
C ASP A 55 5.69 26.25 -19.17
N GLY A 56 4.43 26.16 -18.73
CA GLY A 56 3.44 27.23 -18.73
C GLY A 56 2.57 27.28 -19.99
N SER A 57 2.88 26.50 -21.03
CA SER A 57 2.08 26.40 -22.27
C SER A 57 1.80 24.96 -22.71
N ASN A 58 2.78 24.06 -22.55
CA ASN A 58 2.72 22.68 -23.00
C ASN A 58 3.03 21.73 -21.85
N GLU A 59 2.43 20.55 -21.90
CA GLU A 59 2.81 19.45 -21.02
C GLU A 59 4.22 18.93 -21.35
N LEU A 60 4.98 18.61 -20.31
CA LEU A 60 6.35 18.12 -20.41
C LEU A 60 6.41 16.61 -20.15
N ALA A 61 6.90 15.86 -21.14
CA ALA A 61 7.01 14.40 -21.05
C ALA A 61 7.90 13.93 -19.88
N MET A 62 8.94 14.70 -19.52
CA MET A 62 9.80 14.39 -18.37
C MET A 62 9.16 14.75 -17.02
N GLY A 63 7.92 15.24 -16.97
CA GLY A 63 7.29 15.66 -15.72
C GLY A 63 8.12 16.73 -15.01
N CYS A 64 8.16 16.65 -13.68
CA CYS A 64 8.92 17.58 -12.84
C CYS A 64 10.45 17.37 -12.89
N PHE A 65 10.94 16.33 -13.58
CA PHE A 65 12.36 16.19 -13.86
C PHE A 65 12.85 17.18 -14.94
N ASP A 66 11.94 17.74 -15.74
CA ASP A 66 12.32 18.73 -16.76
C ASP A 66 12.78 20.05 -16.11
N SER A 67 13.92 20.57 -16.55
CA SER A 67 14.44 21.86 -16.07
C SER A 67 13.57 23.07 -16.44
N ASN A 68 12.68 22.92 -17.43
CA ASN A 68 11.77 23.97 -17.87
C ASN A 68 10.41 23.91 -17.17
N ALA A 69 10.16 22.91 -16.31
CA ALA A 69 8.90 22.79 -15.60
C ALA A 69 8.68 23.98 -14.65
N THR A 70 7.53 24.65 -14.79
CA THR A 70 7.20 25.88 -14.04
C THR A 70 6.24 25.64 -12.87
N ASN A 71 5.57 24.49 -12.84
CA ASN A 71 4.56 24.11 -11.85
C ASN A 71 4.98 22.89 -11.02
N CYS A 72 6.26 22.81 -10.64
CA CYS A 72 6.84 21.71 -9.88
C CYS A 72 7.46 22.15 -8.55
N ALA A 73 6.91 23.20 -7.95
CA ALA A 73 7.27 23.58 -6.60
C ALA A 73 6.73 22.53 -5.61
N ILE A 74 7.30 22.49 -4.40
CA ILE A 74 6.88 21.54 -3.36
C ILE A 74 5.36 21.57 -3.13
N GLY A 75 4.73 22.74 -3.15
CA GLY A 75 3.27 22.90 -2.97
C GLY A 75 2.42 22.79 -4.25
N SER A 76 2.98 22.38 -5.39
CA SER A 76 2.26 22.35 -6.67
C SER A 76 1.18 21.27 -6.74
N PHE A 77 1.41 20.13 -6.10
CA PHE A 77 0.47 19.02 -6.03
C PHE A 77 0.22 18.68 -4.57
N LYS A 78 -1.05 18.74 -4.15
CA LYS A 78 -1.44 18.46 -2.78
C LYS A 78 -1.43 16.96 -2.50
N LEU A 79 -0.91 16.57 -1.35
CA LEU A 79 -1.03 15.21 -0.83
C LEU A 79 -2.28 15.09 0.05
N ALA A 80 -2.98 13.95 -0.05
CA ALA A 80 -3.97 13.53 0.94
C ALA A 80 -3.30 12.66 2.00
N GLY A 81 -3.53 13.01 3.26
CA GLY A 81 -3.01 12.30 4.42
C GLY A 81 -4.10 11.68 5.28
N GLU A 82 -3.75 10.58 5.93
CA GLU A 82 -4.59 9.91 6.91
C GLU A 82 -3.85 9.72 8.21
N THR A 83 -4.58 9.76 9.32
CA THR A 83 -4.03 9.44 10.63
C THR A 83 -4.72 8.24 11.24
N ARG A 84 -4.00 7.51 12.08
CA ARG A 84 -4.55 6.45 12.94
C ARG A 84 -4.24 6.75 14.40
N ASN A 85 -5.22 6.55 15.28
CA ASN A 85 -5.01 6.56 16.72
C ASN A 85 -4.45 5.21 17.19
N THR A 86 -4.96 4.13 16.61
CA THR A 86 -4.55 2.74 16.81
C THR A 86 -4.62 1.97 15.49
N VAL A 87 -3.95 0.81 15.42
CA VAL A 87 -4.03 -0.04 14.22
C VAL A 87 -5.48 -0.36 13.88
N GLU A 88 -5.78 -0.26 12.60
CA GLU A 88 -7.08 -0.56 12.04
C GLU A 88 -7.44 -2.03 12.24
N GLY A 89 -8.65 -2.29 12.75
CA GLY A 89 -9.13 -3.65 12.99
C GLY A 89 -9.60 -4.32 11.70
N VAL A 90 -10.71 -3.81 11.17
CA VAL A 90 -11.26 -4.20 9.86
C VAL A 90 -11.10 -3.03 8.90
N SER A 91 -10.74 -3.31 7.66
CA SER A 91 -10.50 -2.28 6.64
C SER A 91 -11.67 -1.29 6.51
N TYR A 92 -11.40 0.00 6.42
CA TYR A 92 -12.34 1.04 5.99
C TYR A 92 -12.48 1.07 4.46
N ARG A 93 -11.59 0.41 3.72
CA ARG A 93 -11.58 0.38 2.24
C ARG A 93 -12.18 -0.88 1.63
N GLU A 94 -11.92 -2.03 2.24
CA GLU A 94 -12.35 -3.31 1.65
C GLU A 94 -13.85 -3.55 1.86
N GLU A 95 -14.46 -4.25 0.89
CA GLU A 95 -15.85 -4.67 0.93
C GLU A 95 -16.07 -5.81 1.92
N VAL A 96 -15.06 -6.62 2.20
CA VAL A 96 -15.17 -7.70 3.19
C VAL A 96 -13.94 -7.74 4.10
N PRO A 97 -14.07 -8.32 5.31
CA PRO A 97 -12.92 -8.47 6.20
C PRO A 97 -11.76 -9.15 5.50
N PHE A 98 -10.57 -8.56 5.67
CA PHE A 98 -9.32 -9.06 5.12
C PHE A 98 -9.32 -9.27 3.59
N ALA A 99 -10.22 -8.60 2.86
CA ALA A 99 -10.41 -8.73 1.41
C ALA A 99 -10.68 -10.17 0.93
N MET A 100 -11.07 -11.08 1.82
CA MET A 100 -11.29 -12.51 1.50
C MET A 100 -12.54 -13.11 2.15
N ASP A 101 -12.99 -12.57 3.28
CA ASP A 101 -14.03 -13.18 4.09
C ASP A 101 -15.44 -12.86 3.58
N ALA A 102 -15.81 -13.48 2.45
CA ALA A 102 -17.13 -13.33 1.85
C ALA A 102 -18.29 -13.88 2.73
N ALA A 103 -17.99 -14.53 3.86
CA ALA A 103 -18.98 -15.02 4.82
C ALA A 103 -19.08 -14.15 6.09
N PHE A 104 -18.20 -13.16 6.25
CA PHE A 104 -18.11 -12.27 7.43
C PHE A 104 -17.94 -13.02 8.77
N GLN A 105 -17.24 -14.16 8.74
CA GLN A 105 -17.04 -15.01 9.91
C GLN A 105 -15.83 -14.61 10.76
N TYR A 106 -14.91 -13.82 10.23
CA TYR A 106 -13.63 -13.53 10.90
C TYR A 106 -13.63 -12.30 11.83
N ILE A 107 -14.81 -11.74 12.16
CA ILE A 107 -14.92 -10.44 12.83
C ILE A 107 -15.86 -10.42 14.04
N GLN A 108 -16.36 -11.56 14.50
CA GLN A 108 -17.37 -11.60 15.56
C GLN A 108 -16.72 -11.53 16.95
N GLU A 109 -15.55 -12.15 17.12
CA GLU A 109 -14.80 -12.20 18.37
C GLU A 109 -13.28 -12.11 18.18
N PHE A 110 -12.55 -11.97 19.30
CA PHE A 110 -11.09 -11.91 19.30
C PHE A 110 -10.43 -13.12 18.61
N ASN A 111 -10.95 -14.32 18.87
CA ASN A 111 -10.40 -15.56 18.31
C ASN A 111 -10.48 -15.58 16.78
N ASP A 112 -11.41 -14.84 16.19
CA ASP A 112 -11.57 -14.81 14.75
C ASP A 112 -10.38 -14.10 14.07
N PHE A 113 -9.93 -12.98 14.63
CA PHE A 113 -8.71 -12.31 14.19
C PHE A 113 -7.48 -13.23 14.34
N GLU A 114 -7.40 -13.96 15.45
CA GLU A 114 -6.33 -14.91 15.70
C GLU A 114 -6.36 -16.06 14.67
N ASN A 115 -7.54 -16.60 14.37
CA ASN A 115 -7.75 -17.63 13.36
C ASN A 115 -7.35 -17.16 11.96
N TYR A 116 -7.73 -15.93 11.57
CA TYR A 116 -7.30 -15.35 10.31
C TYR A 116 -5.77 -15.27 10.25
N CYS A 117 -5.14 -14.71 11.29
CA CYS A 117 -3.68 -14.61 11.32
C CYS A 117 -3.01 -15.99 11.22
N PHE A 118 -3.44 -16.98 12.00
CA PHE A 118 -2.83 -18.31 11.96
C PHE A 118 -3.04 -19.05 10.64
N ARG A 119 -4.16 -18.83 9.95
CA ARG A 119 -4.46 -19.51 8.70
C ARG A 119 -3.84 -18.83 7.49
N GLU A 120 -3.95 -17.51 7.41
CA GLU A 120 -3.66 -16.74 6.20
C GLU A 120 -2.34 -15.97 6.26
N LEU A 121 -1.94 -15.47 7.44
CA LEU A 121 -0.67 -14.77 7.60
C LEU A 121 0.46 -15.70 8.07
N ARG A 122 0.10 -16.71 8.87
CA ARG A 122 0.97 -17.75 9.41
C ARG A 122 2.05 -17.24 10.37
N TYR A 123 1.88 -16.06 10.98
CA TYR A 123 2.88 -15.49 11.89
C TYR A 123 2.96 -16.26 13.22
N SER A 124 4.11 -16.21 13.88
CA SER A 124 4.26 -16.70 15.27
C SER A 124 3.71 -15.73 16.32
N THR A 125 3.42 -14.48 15.92
CA THR A 125 2.97 -13.39 16.79
C THR A 125 1.46 -13.14 16.73
N CYS A 126 0.68 -14.12 16.25
CA CYS A 126 -0.74 -13.94 15.94
C CYS A 126 -1.61 -13.49 17.12
N GLU A 127 -1.33 -13.94 18.34
CA GLU A 127 -2.07 -13.47 19.53
C GLU A 127 -1.91 -11.95 19.70
N SER A 128 -0.67 -11.44 19.59
CA SER A 128 -0.37 -10.02 19.71
C SER A 128 -0.93 -9.21 18.54
N TRP A 129 -0.88 -9.77 17.32
CA TRP A 129 -1.43 -9.19 16.10
C TRP A 129 -2.96 -9.03 16.22
N ALA A 130 -3.65 -10.08 16.68
CA ALA A 130 -5.09 -10.09 16.88
C ALA A 130 -5.49 -9.12 18.00
N LEU A 131 -4.71 -9.06 19.09
CA LEU A 131 -5.01 -8.19 20.23
C LEU A 131 -5.01 -6.72 19.86
N GLN A 132 -4.07 -6.29 19.02
CA GLN A 132 -4.01 -4.89 18.59
C GLN A 132 -5.23 -4.51 17.74
N ARG A 133 -5.63 -5.38 16.78
CA ARG A 133 -6.76 -5.14 15.87
C ARG A 133 -8.12 -5.27 16.54
N TRP A 134 -8.31 -6.29 17.35
CA TRP A 134 -9.55 -6.50 18.10
C TRP A 134 -9.84 -5.36 19.08
N LYS A 135 -8.81 -4.76 19.67
CA LYS A 135 -8.97 -3.60 20.57
C LYS A 135 -9.66 -2.42 19.89
N THR A 136 -9.36 -2.19 18.62
CA THR A 136 -9.99 -1.16 17.79
C THR A 136 -11.37 -1.60 17.34
N TRP A 137 -11.44 -2.79 16.72
CA TRP A 137 -12.69 -3.28 16.10
C TRP A 137 -13.85 -3.39 17.10
N LYS A 138 -13.60 -3.90 18.31
CA LYS A 138 -14.65 -4.05 19.33
C LYS A 138 -15.27 -2.73 19.79
N LEU A 139 -14.56 -1.61 19.61
CA LEU A 139 -15.08 -0.27 19.91
C LEU A 139 -15.93 0.23 18.75
N GLU A 140 -15.47 0.04 17.51
CA GLU A 140 -16.15 0.53 16.31
C GLU A 140 -17.44 -0.23 15.99
N VAL A 141 -17.44 -1.57 16.12
CA VAL A 141 -18.54 -2.42 15.64
C VAL A 141 -19.89 -2.09 16.29
N ASN A 142 -19.88 -1.55 17.51
CA ASN A 142 -21.10 -1.16 18.25
C ASN A 142 -21.23 0.36 18.47
N ASP A 143 -20.25 1.15 18.06
CA ASP A 143 -20.22 2.61 18.23
C ASP A 143 -19.48 3.27 17.07
N LEU A 144 -20.25 3.62 16.03
CA LEU A 144 -19.72 4.31 14.85
C LEU A 144 -19.29 5.76 15.12
N THR A 145 -19.53 6.30 16.32
CA THR A 145 -19.01 7.61 16.73
C THR A 145 -17.57 7.53 17.25
N HIS A 146 -17.06 6.33 17.52
CA HIS A 146 -15.66 6.11 17.88
C HIS A 146 -14.74 6.42 16.69
N VAL A 147 -13.88 7.42 16.84
CA VAL A 147 -12.93 7.85 15.80
C VAL A 147 -11.55 7.25 16.04
N ASN A 148 -11.11 6.41 15.11
CA ASN A 148 -9.76 5.88 15.00
C ASN A 148 -9.01 6.41 13.77
N ALA A 149 -9.71 6.64 12.65
CA ALA A 149 -9.16 7.16 11.41
C ALA A 149 -9.67 8.57 11.11
N GLN A 150 -8.74 9.49 10.83
CA GLN A 150 -9.06 10.85 10.38
C GLN A 150 -8.26 11.13 9.11
N ALA A 151 -8.77 12.01 8.25
CA ALA A 151 -8.14 12.30 6.97
C ALA A 151 -8.14 13.80 6.68
N PHE A 152 -7.18 14.25 5.89
CA PHE A 152 -6.96 15.65 5.55
C PHE A 152 -6.31 15.77 4.16
N VAL A 153 -6.48 16.92 3.52
CA VAL A 153 -5.68 17.31 2.36
C VAL A 153 -4.65 18.34 2.80
N GLU A 154 -3.45 18.30 2.23
CA GLU A 154 -2.38 19.25 2.50
C GLU A 154 -2.88 20.71 2.47
N GLY A 155 -2.67 21.41 3.58
CA GLY A 155 -3.14 22.79 3.81
C GLY A 155 -4.44 22.89 4.61
N ASP A 156 -5.12 21.79 4.90
CA ASP A 156 -6.31 21.78 5.75
C ASP A 156 -6.00 22.13 7.22
N THR A 157 -6.98 22.71 7.90
CA THR A 157 -6.86 23.07 9.32
C THR A 157 -7.46 22.03 10.27
N SER A 158 -8.18 21.04 9.75
CA SER A 158 -8.87 19.98 10.51
C SER A 158 -9.08 18.73 9.66
N SER A 159 -9.56 17.65 10.29
CA SER A 159 -10.06 16.47 9.57
C SER A 159 -11.23 16.85 8.65
N ILE A 160 -11.36 16.16 7.51
CA ILE A 160 -12.47 16.35 6.56
C ILE A 160 -13.81 15.80 7.06
N SER A 161 -13.78 14.95 8.09
CA SER A 161 -14.96 14.41 8.76
C SER A 161 -14.77 14.37 10.28
N ASN A 162 -15.89 14.39 11.00
CA ASN A 162 -15.95 14.17 12.45
C ASN A 162 -16.01 12.68 12.82
N PHE A 163 -16.17 11.79 11.83
CA PHE A 163 -16.22 10.35 12.02
C PHE A 163 -15.03 9.67 11.33
N ASN A 164 -14.93 8.35 11.45
CA ASN A 164 -13.92 7.57 10.71
C ASN A 164 -13.99 7.91 9.23
N VAL A 165 -12.85 8.32 8.67
CA VAL A 165 -12.75 8.71 7.26
C VAL A 165 -11.39 8.33 6.67
N VAL A 166 -11.42 7.87 5.43
CA VAL A 166 -10.25 7.55 4.60
C VAL A 166 -10.43 8.14 3.20
N ILE A 167 -9.33 8.51 2.54
CA ILE A 167 -9.28 9.11 1.20
C ILE A 167 -8.67 8.09 0.25
N ASN A 168 -9.37 7.74 -0.83
CA ASN A 168 -8.87 6.85 -1.89
C ASN A 168 -8.19 7.64 -3.02
N ALA A 169 -8.67 8.85 -3.32
CA ALA A 169 -8.14 9.68 -4.40
C ALA A 169 -8.41 11.17 -4.16
N LEU A 170 -7.71 12.02 -4.93
CA LEU A 170 -8.03 13.43 -5.09
C LEU A 170 -8.51 13.68 -6.52
N ASP A 171 -9.45 14.59 -6.72
CA ASP A 171 -9.75 15.10 -8.06
C ASP A 171 -8.72 16.16 -8.51
N GLU A 172 -8.83 16.61 -9.76
CA GLU A 172 -7.93 17.63 -10.33
C GLU A 172 -7.90 18.95 -9.53
N SER A 173 -8.98 19.26 -8.79
CA SER A 173 -9.09 20.44 -7.92
C SER A 173 -8.54 20.20 -6.51
N GLY A 174 -8.08 18.99 -6.21
CA GLY A 174 -7.60 18.59 -4.88
C GLY A 174 -8.73 18.31 -3.89
N VAL A 175 -9.95 18.01 -4.36
CA VAL A 175 -11.07 17.57 -3.52
C VAL A 175 -10.97 16.08 -3.26
N ALA A 176 -11.18 15.68 -2.01
CA ALA A 176 -11.08 14.29 -1.58
C ALA A 176 -12.25 13.42 -2.06
N LEU A 177 -11.92 12.23 -2.55
CA LEU A 177 -12.82 11.09 -2.74
C LEU A 177 -12.40 9.96 -1.82
N GLY A 178 -13.36 9.21 -1.29
CA GLY A 178 -13.04 8.19 -0.30
C GLY A 178 -14.26 7.62 0.40
N ILE A 179 -14.09 7.31 1.67
CA ILE A 179 -15.06 6.56 2.47
C ILE A 179 -15.14 7.16 3.86
N GLN A 180 -16.34 7.39 4.35
CA GLN A 180 -16.59 7.88 5.72
C GLN A 180 -17.71 7.11 6.40
N SER A 181 -17.65 7.01 7.72
CA SER A 181 -18.76 6.64 8.57
C SER A 181 -19.77 7.79 8.68
N ASP A 182 -21.05 7.45 8.82
CA ASP A 182 -22.10 8.42 9.15
C ASP A 182 -22.28 8.64 10.67
N GLY A 183 -21.53 7.90 11.49
CA GLY A 183 -21.59 7.97 12.94
C GLY A 183 -22.82 7.33 13.58
N ASN A 184 -23.65 6.64 12.80
CA ASN A 184 -24.93 6.10 13.26
C ASN A 184 -25.17 4.67 12.76
N GLY A 185 -25.46 4.50 11.47
CA GLY A 185 -25.92 3.22 10.91
C GLY A 185 -25.10 2.70 9.74
N ILE A 186 -24.27 3.52 9.10
CA ILE A 186 -23.46 3.15 7.93
C ILE A 186 -22.00 3.39 8.26
N ARG A 187 -21.23 2.29 8.36
CA ARG A 187 -19.79 2.34 8.64
C ARG A 187 -19.00 2.92 7.47
N ASN A 188 -19.37 2.55 6.25
CA ASN A 188 -18.65 2.92 5.03
C ASN A 188 -19.61 3.56 4.01
N ASN A 189 -19.50 4.87 3.84
CA ASN A 189 -20.27 5.65 2.87
C ASN A 189 -19.35 6.47 1.98
N ALA A 190 -19.65 6.53 0.68
CA ALA A 190 -18.79 7.17 -0.30
C ALA A 190 -18.72 8.69 -0.11
N ILE A 191 -17.50 9.24 -0.12
CA ILE A 191 -17.22 10.65 -0.34
C ILE A 191 -17.06 10.84 -1.85
N THR A 192 -17.96 11.63 -2.45
CA THR A 192 -18.13 11.71 -3.90
C THR A 192 -18.11 13.16 -4.39
N THR A 193 -17.67 13.36 -5.63
CA THR A 193 -17.80 14.66 -6.31
C THR A 193 -19.14 14.83 -7.01
N VAL A 194 -19.88 13.73 -7.18
CA VAL A 194 -21.22 13.70 -7.75
C VAL A 194 -22.16 12.95 -6.79
N PRO A 195 -23.34 13.51 -6.45
CA PRO A 195 -24.23 12.91 -5.45
C PRO A 195 -24.57 11.45 -5.72
N LEU A 196 -24.44 10.61 -4.70
CA LEU A 196 -24.87 9.22 -4.69
C LEU A 196 -25.95 9.01 -3.61
N ILE A 197 -27.02 8.31 -3.96
CA ILE A 197 -28.01 7.81 -3.00
C ILE A 197 -27.89 6.28 -3.01
N ALA A 198 -27.33 5.73 -1.95
CA ALA A 198 -27.26 4.29 -1.70
C ALA A 198 -28.05 3.96 -0.42
N SER A 199 -28.72 2.80 -0.41
CA SER A 199 -29.49 2.34 0.75
C SER A 199 -28.67 1.55 1.78
N SER A 200 -27.42 1.19 1.43
CA SER A 200 -26.46 0.47 2.26
C SER A 200 -25.07 1.09 2.03
N GLU A 201 -24.01 0.39 2.39
CA GLU A 201 -22.64 0.85 2.24
C GLU A 201 -22.31 1.21 0.79
N SER A 202 -21.47 2.23 0.63
CA SER A 202 -20.93 2.64 -0.65
C SER A 202 -19.49 3.11 -0.49
N ARG A 203 -18.70 2.95 -1.55
CA ARG A 203 -17.28 3.32 -1.56
C ARG A 203 -16.97 4.02 -2.87
N ALA A 204 -16.26 5.15 -2.81
CA ALA A 204 -15.72 5.83 -3.99
C ALA A 204 -14.22 5.66 -4.03
N TRP A 205 -13.70 5.15 -5.15
CA TRP A 205 -12.27 4.98 -5.39
C TRP A 205 -11.66 6.12 -6.17
N GLY A 206 -12.45 6.79 -7.01
CA GLY A 206 -12.02 8.00 -7.69
C GLY A 206 -13.11 8.62 -8.55
N ALA A 207 -12.72 9.66 -9.27
CA ALA A 207 -13.54 10.34 -10.26
C ALA A 207 -12.75 10.63 -11.53
N MET A 208 -13.47 10.78 -12.63
CA MET A 208 -12.90 11.10 -13.94
C MET A 208 -13.83 12.03 -14.71
N THR A 209 -13.26 13.00 -15.42
CA THR A 209 -13.98 13.78 -16.43
C THR A 209 -13.80 13.10 -17.78
N LEU A 210 -14.91 12.60 -18.35
CA LEU A 210 -14.90 11.95 -19.67
C LEU A 210 -14.71 12.97 -20.80
N SER A 211 -14.32 12.49 -21.99
CA SER A 211 -14.14 13.33 -23.18
C SER A 211 -15.39 14.10 -23.61
N ASN A 212 -16.57 13.63 -23.22
CA ASN A 212 -17.85 14.29 -23.44
C ASN A 212 -18.21 15.36 -22.38
N GLY A 213 -17.32 15.62 -21.42
CA GLY A 213 -17.49 16.57 -20.32
C GLY A 213 -18.28 16.05 -19.12
N THR A 214 -18.70 14.78 -19.12
CA THR A 214 -19.40 14.16 -18.00
C THR A 214 -18.42 13.80 -16.89
N VAL A 215 -18.68 14.25 -15.67
CA VAL A 215 -17.94 13.80 -14.49
C VAL A 215 -18.59 12.52 -13.96
N VAL A 216 -17.78 11.48 -13.81
CA VAL A 216 -18.18 10.19 -13.25
C VAL A 216 -17.40 9.90 -11.96
N ASN A 217 -18.04 9.23 -11.01
CA ASN A 217 -17.39 8.61 -9.86
C ASN A 217 -17.48 7.08 -10.03
N TYR A 218 -16.52 6.35 -9.47
CA TYR A 218 -16.49 4.90 -9.54
C TYR A 218 -16.09 4.26 -8.21
N GLY A 219 -16.52 3.02 -8.00
CA GLY A 219 -16.28 2.29 -6.76
C GLY A 219 -17.19 1.07 -6.59
N SER A 220 -17.83 0.96 -5.43
CA SER A 220 -18.78 -0.12 -5.14
C SER A 220 -20.03 0.40 -4.42
N ILE A 221 -21.13 -0.31 -4.63
CA ILE A 221 -22.40 -0.11 -3.93
C ILE A 221 -22.83 -1.45 -3.36
N SER A 222 -23.16 -1.47 -2.08
CA SER A 222 -23.62 -2.66 -1.37
C SER A 222 -25.14 -2.74 -1.27
N GLU A 223 -25.62 -3.95 -1.01
CA GLU A 223 -26.99 -4.24 -0.60
C GLU A 223 -26.96 -5.17 0.61
N ASP A 224 -27.64 -4.76 1.68
CA ASP A 224 -27.77 -5.55 2.91
C ASP A 224 -28.33 -6.93 2.60
N GLN A 225 -27.74 -7.95 3.23
CA GLN A 225 -28.17 -9.34 3.08
C GLN A 225 -28.67 -9.88 4.42
N PRO A 226 -29.49 -10.94 4.41
CA PRO A 226 -29.92 -11.59 5.63
C PRO A 226 -28.72 -12.05 6.47
N VAL A 227 -28.84 -11.87 7.79
CA VAL A 227 -27.88 -12.41 8.76
C VAL A 227 -27.79 -13.93 8.62
N THR A 228 -26.62 -14.48 8.90
CA THR A 228 -26.39 -15.93 8.95
C THR A 228 -26.27 -16.40 10.40
N ASP A 229 -26.17 -17.72 10.61
CA ASP A 229 -25.91 -18.27 11.95
C ASP A 229 -24.53 -17.85 12.50
N THR A 230 -23.64 -17.36 11.64
CA THR A 230 -22.24 -17.01 11.97
C THR A 230 -21.93 -15.52 11.84
N SER A 231 -22.79 -14.70 11.25
CA SER A 231 -22.57 -13.25 11.13
C SER A 231 -23.87 -12.45 11.22
N SER A 232 -23.82 -11.36 11.99
CA SER A 232 -24.86 -10.34 12.07
C SER A 232 -24.64 -9.15 11.12
N ILE A 233 -23.48 -9.10 10.45
CA ILE A 233 -23.11 -8.06 9.48
C ILE A 233 -22.87 -8.75 8.15
N THR A 234 -23.80 -8.57 7.23
CA THR A 234 -23.83 -9.29 5.95
C THR A 234 -24.32 -8.38 4.85
N PHE A 235 -23.56 -8.30 3.75
CA PHE A 235 -23.97 -7.59 2.54
C PHE A 235 -23.31 -8.20 1.31
N SER A 236 -23.90 -7.94 0.15
CA SER A 236 -23.27 -8.16 -1.16
C SER A 236 -22.88 -6.81 -1.74
N SER A 237 -21.85 -6.75 -2.58
CA SER A 237 -21.40 -5.50 -3.21
C SER A 237 -21.18 -5.66 -4.71
N LYS A 238 -21.50 -4.63 -5.48
CA LYS A 238 -21.28 -4.60 -6.94
C LYS A 238 -20.29 -3.50 -7.33
N PRO A 239 -19.43 -3.74 -8.35
CA PRO A 239 -18.69 -2.66 -9.00
C PRO A 239 -19.69 -1.64 -9.55
N ALA A 240 -19.43 -0.37 -9.33
CA ALA A 240 -20.36 0.69 -9.67
C ALA A 240 -19.65 1.90 -10.29
N ILE A 241 -20.37 2.56 -11.19
CA ILE A 241 -20.01 3.85 -11.77
C ILE A 241 -21.26 4.72 -11.82
N TRP A 242 -21.13 6.01 -11.48
CA TRP A 242 -22.27 6.91 -11.44
C TRP A 242 -21.92 8.34 -11.86
N ASN A 243 -22.94 9.03 -12.36
CA ASN A 243 -22.93 10.46 -12.63
C ASN A 243 -24.23 11.09 -12.10
N ALA A 244 -24.44 12.37 -12.39
CA ALA A 244 -25.63 13.08 -11.92
C ALA A 244 -26.90 12.44 -12.51
N GLY A 245 -27.63 11.70 -11.68
CA GLY A 245 -28.91 11.08 -12.03
C GLY A 245 -28.83 9.66 -12.60
N ASN A 246 -27.64 9.11 -12.87
CA ASN A 246 -27.49 7.73 -13.35
C ASN A 246 -26.50 6.96 -12.49
N VAL A 247 -26.91 5.78 -12.04
CA VAL A 247 -26.07 4.82 -11.32
C VAL A 247 -26.08 3.52 -12.09
N LYS A 248 -24.90 3.02 -12.46
CA LYS A 248 -24.72 1.72 -13.10
C LYS A 248 -23.96 0.81 -12.14
N GLN A 249 -24.65 -0.22 -11.67
CA GLN A 249 -24.03 -1.36 -10.99
C GLN A 249 -23.78 -2.48 -11.99
N ILE A 250 -22.60 -3.06 -11.97
CA ILE A 250 -22.18 -4.12 -12.89
C ILE A 250 -22.44 -5.47 -12.23
N THR A 251 -23.11 -6.37 -12.95
CA THR A 251 -23.43 -7.71 -12.45
C THR A 251 -22.14 -8.54 -12.28
N TRP A 252 -22.11 -9.40 -11.25
CA TRP A 252 -21.01 -10.33 -11.03
C TRP A 252 -20.85 -11.32 -12.19
N ILE A 253 -19.67 -11.92 -12.30
CA ILE A 253 -19.32 -12.80 -13.42
C ILE A 253 -20.20 -14.06 -13.45
N GLN A 254 -20.63 -14.51 -12.28
CA GLN A 254 -21.51 -15.66 -12.11
C GLN A 254 -23.01 -15.36 -12.33
N GLY A 255 -23.37 -14.12 -12.60
CA GLY A 255 -24.75 -13.65 -12.67
C GLY A 255 -25.21 -12.97 -11.37
N ASP A 256 -26.47 -12.53 -11.36
CA ASP A 256 -27.05 -11.72 -10.28
C ASP A 256 -27.51 -12.56 -9.09
N ILE A 257 -26.55 -13.27 -8.48
CA ILE A 257 -26.75 -14.18 -7.34
C ILE A 257 -25.98 -13.59 -6.15
N PRO A 258 -26.66 -12.87 -5.23
CA PRO A 258 -26.01 -12.15 -4.13
C PRO A 258 -25.46 -13.08 -3.04
N GLN A 259 -25.96 -14.31 -2.93
CA GLN A 259 -25.58 -15.27 -1.90
C GLN A 259 -25.62 -16.70 -2.44
N THR A 260 -24.66 -17.52 -2.03
CA THR A 260 -24.70 -18.99 -2.19
C THR A 260 -24.18 -19.61 -0.90
N GLY A 261 -24.96 -20.51 -0.29
CA GLY A 261 -24.68 -20.96 1.08
C GLY A 261 -24.55 -19.77 2.04
N ASP A 262 -23.47 -19.75 2.81
CA ASP A 262 -23.13 -18.66 3.75
C ASP A 262 -22.24 -17.55 3.13
N TYR A 263 -21.95 -17.61 1.82
CA TYR A 263 -21.02 -16.71 1.15
C TYR A 263 -21.76 -15.69 0.26
N PHE A 264 -21.35 -14.43 0.35
CA PHE A 264 -21.94 -13.31 -0.36
C PHE A 264 -21.07 -12.85 -1.53
N ALA A 265 -21.70 -12.55 -2.66
CA ALA A 265 -21.01 -12.05 -3.83
C ALA A 265 -20.55 -10.60 -3.60
N GLN A 266 -19.31 -10.33 -3.99
CA GLN A 266 -18.64 -9.03 -3.84
C GLN A 266 -18.07 -8.54 -5.16
N GLY A 267 -17.86 -7.23 -5.25
CA GLY A 267 -17.17 -6.62 -6.37
C GLY A 267 -17.00 -5.12 -6.21
N SER A 268 -15.95 -4.60 -6.83
CA SER A 268 -15.61 -3.19 -6.76
C SER A 268 -14.83 -2.74 -7.98
N MET A 269 -15.02 -1.49 -8.37
CA MET A 269 -14.18 -0.80 -9.36
C MET A 269 -13.15 0.05 -8.62
N ARG A 270 -11.87 -0.24 -8.80
CA ARG A 270 -10.73 0.41 -8.15
C ARG A 270 -10.06 1.48 -9.04
N GLY A 271 -10.07 1.28 -10.36
CA GLY A 271 -9.55 2.24 -11.33
C GLY A 271 -10.44 2.35 -12.57
N LEU A 272 -10.31 3.43 -13.32
CA LEU A 272 -11.11 3.72 -14.51
C LEU A 272 -10.29 4.49 -15.53
N THR A 273 -10.41 4.13 -16.80
CA THR A 273 -9.89 4.93 -17.92
C THR A 273 -10.85 4.95 -19.11
N GLU A 274 -10.73 5.97 -19.94
CA GLU A 274 -11.43 6.08 -21.21
C GLU A 274 -10.48 5.73 -22.36
N ASN A 275 -10.92 4.87 -23.29
CA ASN A 275 -10.18 4.59 -24.50
C ASN A 275 -11.14 4.30 -25.67
N ASN A 276 -10.98 5.02 -26.79
CA ASN A 276 -11.76 4.83 -28.01
C ASN A 276 -13.30 4.85 -27.81
N GLY A 277 -13.80 5.79 -27.00
CA GLY A 277 -15.23 5.95 -26.73
C GLY A 277 -15.84 4.87 -25.82
N LYS A 278 -14.99 4.08 -25.15
CA LYS A 278 -15.36 3.07 -24.16
C LYS A 278 -14.72 3.38 -22.82
N LEU A 279 -15.33 2.88 -21.77
CA LEU A 279 -14.79 2.89 -20.43
C LEU A 279 -14.19 1.52 -20.10
N TYR A 280 -13.01 1.54 -19.50
CA TYR A 280 -12.34 0.37 -18.94
C TYR A 280 -12.19 0.60 -17.45
N GLY A 281 -13.11 0.03 -16.68
CA GLY A 281 -12.98 -0.09 -15.24
C GLY A 281 -12.16 -1.32 -14.87
N VAL A 282 -11.40 -1.25 -13.79
CA VAL A 282 -10.64 -2.39 -13.25
C VAL A 282 -10.92 -2.55 -11.77
N GLY A 283 -10.77 -3.76 -11.24
CA GLY A 283 -11.02 -4.05 -9.84
C GLY A 283 -11.11 -5.55 -9.60
N PHE A 284 -12.17 -5.97 -8.92
CA PHE A 284 -12.48 -7.38 -8.72
C PHE A 284 -13.98 -7.64 -8.82
N GLY A 285 -14.33 -8.87 -9.17
CA GLY A 285 -15.71 -9.34 -9.23
C GLY A 285 -15.78 -10.81 -8.84
N THR A 286 -16.95 -11.22 -8.36
CA THR A 286 -17.18 -12.59 -7.90
C THR A 286 -17.41 -13.55 -9.07
N ALA A 287 -16.70 -14.67 -9.02
CA ALA A 287 -16.91 -15.86 -9.84
C ALA A 287 -17.22 -17.08 -8.95
N ASN A 288 -17.85 -18.10 -9.55
CA ASN A 288 -18.14 -19.35 -8.83
C ASN A 288 -16.84 -20.05 -8.41
N GLY A 289 -16.73 -20.36 -7.11
CA GLY A 289 -15.70 -21.23 -6.53
C GLY A 289 -16.17 -22.70 -6.41
N SER A 290 -15.52 -23.48 -5.54
CA SER A 290 -16.00 -24.83 -5.20
C SER A 290 -17.21 -24.78 -4.28
N GLY A 291 -18.24 -25.56 -4.60
CA GLY A 291 -19.47 -25.61 -3.79
C GLY A 291 -20.13 -24.24 -3.70
N ASP A 292 -20.19 -23.69 -2.50
CA ASP A 292 -20.83 -22.40 -2.21
C ASP A 292 -19.85 -21.21 -2.22
N LEU A 293 -18.55 -21.45 -2.45
CA LEU A 293 -17.51 -20.41 -2.37
C LEU A 293 -17.68 -19.35 -3.47
N GLN A 294 -17.44 -18.10 -3.06
CA GLN A 294 -17.54 -16.91 -3.90
C GLN A 294 -16.13 -16.34 -4.15
N ASP A 295 -15.51 -16.74 -5.27
CA ASP A 295 -14.13 -16.36 -5.59
C ASP A 295 -14.06 -14.90 -6.05
N MET A 296 -13.38 -14.05 -5.27
CA MET A 296 -13.13 -12.65 -5.61
C MET A 296 -11.92 -12.53 -6.54
N ASN A 297 -12.19 -12.43 -7.84
CA ASN A 297 -11.18 -12.42 -8.89
C ASN A 297 -10.95 -11.04 -9.48
N ALA A 298 -9.68 -10.70 -9.69
CA ALA A 298 -9.22 -9.58 -10.48
C ALA A 298 -9.96 -9.53 -11.83
N SER A 299 -10.59 -8.39 -12.11
CA SER A 299 -11.54 -8.25 -13.22
C SER A 299 -11.44 -6.90 -13.91
N ILE A 300 -11.80 -6.90 -15.18
CA ILE A 300 -11.89 -5.73 -16.06
C ILE A 300 -13.34 -5.58 -16.51
N PHE A 301 -13.89 -4.38 -16.36
CA PHE A 301 -15.25 -4.00 -16.72
C PHE A 301 -15.22 -3.09 -17.93
N ILE A 302 -15.80 -3.54 -19.05
CA ILE A 302 -15.66 -2.87 -20.34
C ILE A 302 -17.03 -2.39 -20.79
N SER A 303 -17.19 -1.08 -20.99
CA SER A 303 -18.41 -0.54 -21.57
C SER A 303 -18.41 -0.58 -23.10
N ASP A 304 -19.60 -0.59 -23.70
CA ASP A 304 -19.77 -0.38 -25.15
C ASP A 304 -19.95 1.10 -25.54
N SER A 305 -20.09 2.00 -24.56
CA SER A 305 -20.40 3.42 -24.71
C SER A 305 -20.00 4.23 -23.46
N LEU A 306 -19.86 5.56 -23.61
CA LEU A 306 -19.66 6.51 -22.50
C LEU A 306 -20.97 6.90 -21.78
N ASP A 307 -22.13 6.65 -22.39
CA ASP A 307 -23.43 6.99 -21.81
C ASP A 307 -23.89 5.91 -20.83
N LEU A 308 -23.76 6.18 -19.53
CA LEU A 308 -24.11 5.25 -18.46
C LEU A 308 -25.58 4.79 -18.47
N SER A 309 -26.49 5.56 -19.08
CA SER A 309 -27.92 5.22 -19.11
C SER A 309 -28.25 4.11 -20.11
N THR A 310 -27.42 3.97 -21.16
CA THR A 310 -27.63 3.01 -22.25
C THR A 310 -26.51 2.00 -22.40
N ALA A 311 -25.35 2.23 -21.77
CA ALA A 311 -24.18 1.36 -21.89
C ALA A 311 -24.42 -0.06 -21.35
N ASN A 312 -24.02 -1.03 -22.16
CA ASN A 312 -23.81 -2.41 -21.73
C ASN A 312 -22.38 -2.58 -21.25
N TRP A 313 -22.20 -3.53 -20.33
CA TRP A 313 -20.92 -3.78 -19.68
C TRP A 313 -20.61 -5.26 -19.72
N ASP A 314 -19.41 -5.57 -20.19
CA ASP A 314 -18.84 -6.92 -20.16
C ASP A 314 -17.81 -7.00 -19.03
N THR A 315 -17.81 -8.10 -18.28
CA THR A 315 -16.82 -8.36 -17.24
C THR A 315 -15.89 -9.49 -17.67
N VAL A 316 -14.58 -9.22 -17.70
CA VAL A 316 -13.53 -10.18 -18.06
C VAL A 316 -12.64 -10.43 -16.86
N GLN A 317 -12.53 -11.70 -16.44
CA GLN A 317 -11.59 -12.12 -15.40
C GLN A 317 -10.16 -12.13 -15.92
N VAL A 318 -9.20 -11.65 -15.12
CA VAL A 318 -7.77 -11.67 -15.41
C VAL A 318 -7.21 -13.08 -15.15
N PRO A 319 -6.80 -13.85 -16.18
CA PRO A 319 -6.16 -15.15 -15.98
C PRO A 319 -4.83 -15.03 -15.21
N ASN A 320 -4.35 -16.17 -14.70
CA ASN A 320 -3.15 -16.33 -13.85
C ASN A 320 -3.23 -15.72 -12.44
N ALA A 321 -4.13 -14.76 -12.20
CA ALA A 321 -4.39 -14.20 -10.86
C ALA A 321 -5.72 -14.70 -10.25
N ARG A 322 -6.37 -15.71 -10.83
CA ARG A 322 -7.66 -16.23 -10.32
C ARG A 322 -7.46 -17.01 -9.02
N VAL A 323 -8.39 -16.88 -8.08
CA VAL A 323 -8.42 -17.60 -6.80
C VAL A 323 -8.48 -19.11 -7.02
N GLN A 324 -9.41 -19.58 -7.87
CA GLN A 324 -9.58 -20.99 -8.24
C GLN A 324 -9.75 -21.90 -7.01
N SER A 325 -10.68 -21.57 -6.11
CA SER A 325 -10.97 -22.41 -4.93
C SER A 325 -11.55 -23.81 -5.26
N GLY A 326 -11.65 -24.14 -6.56
CA GLY A 326 -12.57 -25.09 -7.20
C GLY A 326 -12.20 -26.58 -7.31
N SER A 327 -10.92 -26.99 -7.33
CA SER A 327 -10.60 -28.36 -7.83
C SER A 327 -9.72 -29.24 -6.92
N SER A 328 -8.97 -28.66 -5.98
CA SER A 328 -8.28 -29.32 -4.86
C SER A 328 -7.66 -28.23 -3.95
N SER A 329 -7.20 -28.57 -2.74
CA SER A 329 -6.45 -27.62 -1.88
C SER A 329 -5.19 -27.08 -2.54
N ASP A 330 -4.69 -27.78 -3.57
CA ASP A 330 -3.44 -27.48 -4.26
C ASP A 330 -3.66 -26.51 -5.45
N ASP A 331 -4.92 -26.27 -5.86
CA ASP A 331 -5.26 -25.38 -6.98
C ASP A 331 -5.54 -23.93 -6.52
N ALA A 332 -5.91 -23.74 -5.25
CA ALA A 332 -6.27 -22.43 -4.69
C ALA A 332 -5.02 -21.65 -4.24
N ILE A 333 -4.23 -21.17 -5.21
CA ILE A 333 -2.96 -20.46 -4.96
C ILE A 333 -3.21 -19.11 -4.26
N TYR A 334 -4.34 -18.47 -4.56
CA TYR A 334 -4.71 -17.16 -4.04
C TYR A 334 -5.99 -17.23 -3.21
N SER A 335 -6.13 -16.37 -2.21
CA SER A 335 -7.37 -16.20 -1.44
C SER A 335 -8.25 -15.06 -1.98
N ASN A 336 -7.63 -14.05 -2.59
CA ASN A 336 -8.31 -13.01 -3.37
C ASN A 336 -7.35 -12.40 -4.40
N SER A 337 -7.90 -11.73 -5.41
CA SER A 337 -7.12 -10.89 -6.32
C SER A 337 -7.88 -9.67 -6.79
N VAL A 338 -7.13 -8.60 -7.09
CA VAL A 338 -7.67 -7.30 -7.50
C VAL A 338 -6.73 -6.63 -8.50
N VAL A 339 -7.31 -5.95 -9.49
CA VAL A 339 -6.59 -4.95 -10.29
C VAL A 339 -6.80 -3.61 -9.62
N SER A 340 -5.72 -2.99 -9.15
CA SER A 340 -5.76 -1.79 -8.32
C SER A 340 -5.97 -0.52 -9.14
N ASP A 341 -5.34 -0.42 -10.31
CA ASP A 341 -5.37 0.80 -11.13
C ASP A 341 -5.09 0.52 -12.62
N ILE A 342 -5.47 1.46 -13.49
CA ILE A 342 -5.33 1.41 -14.95
C ILE A 342 -5.10 2.80 -15.55
N ASN A 343 -4.22 2.91 -16.54
CA ASN A 343 -3.97 4.17 -17.26
C ASN A 343 -4.56 4.18 -18.69
N GLU A 344 -4.44 5.32 -19.38
CA GLU A 344 -4.96 5.55 -20.73
C GLU A 344 -4.37 4.63 -21.82
N ASN A 345 -3.21 4.01 -21.57
CA ASN A 345 -2.61 3.01 -22.45
C ASN A 345 -3.24 1.62 -22.29
N LEU A 346 -4.26 1.51 -21.43
CA LEU A 346 -4.87 0.25 -20.99
C LEU A 346 -3.89 -0.68 -20.27
N PHE A 347 -2.78 -0.13 -19.77
CA PHE A 347 -1.86 -0.84 -18.89
C PHE A 347 -2.41 -0.76 -17.47
N ALA A 348 -2.54 -1.91 -16.81
CA ALA A 348 -3.11 -2.02 -15.49
C ALA A 348 -2.19 -2.76 -14.53
N VAL A 349 -2.31 -2.44 -13.24
CA VAL A 349 -1.52 -3.03 -12.16
C VAL A 349 -2.42 -3.56 -11.06
N GLY A 350 -1.97 -4.57 -10.35
CA GLY A 350 -2.76 -5.17 -9.27
C GLY A 350 -1.95 -6.11 -8.42
N HIS A 351 -2.65 -6.86 -7.56
CA HIS A 351 -2.03 -7.86 -6.71
C HIS A 351 -3.00 -9.00 -6.38
N ALA A 352 -2.41 -10.15 -6.01
CA ALA A 352 -3.15 -11.30 -5.54
C ALA A 352 -2.57 -11.79 -4.21
N LYS A 353 -3.44 -12.06 -3.23
CA LYS A 353 -3.04 -12.56 -1.92
C LYS A 353 -2.77 -14.05 -2.00
N ARG A 354 -1.56 -14.49 -1.66
CA ARG A 354 -1.26 -15.92 -1.51
C ARG A 354 -2.13 -16.49 -0.40
N ASN A 355 -2.72 -17.65 -0.69
CA ASN A 355 -3.44 -18.42 0.31
C ASN A 355 -2.45 -18.95 1.36
N GLY A 356 -2.78 -18.80 2.64
CA GLY A 356 -1.88 -19.18 3.74
C GLY A 356 -1.56 -20.68 3.86
N TYR A 357 -2.29 -21.55 3.15
CA TYR A 357 -1.99 -22.98 3.05
C TYR A 357 -0.91 -23.30 2.00
N VAL A 358 -0.64 -22.40 1.06
CA VAL A 358 0.32 -22.58 -0.05
C VAL A 358 1.36 -21.44 -0.11
N PRO A 359 2.11 -21.20 0.99
CA PRO A 359 3.11 -20.14 1.05
C PRO A 359 4.25 -20.38 0.05
N GLU A 360 4.79 -19.28 -0.48
CA GLU A 360 5.98 -19.28 -1.34
C GLU A 360 7.19 -18.83 -0.55
N ASN A 361 8.25 -19.63 -0.54
CA ASN A 361 9.50 -19.30 0.16
C ASN A 361 9.26 -18.86 1.63
N GLY A 362 8.27 -19.48 2.28
CA GLY A 362 7.95 -19.21 3.68
C GLY A 362 7.17 -17.92 3.96
N SER A 363 6.52 -17.33 2.96
CA SER A 363 5.58 -16.21 3.09
C SER A 363 4.28 -16.48 2.32
N ALA A 364 3.16 -16.01 2.86
CA ALA A 364 1.85 -15.99 2.20
C ALA A 364 1.45 -14.54 1.84
N ALA A 365 2.41 -13.70 1.46
CA ALA A 365 2.19 -12.30 1.15
C ALA A 365 1.42 -12.05 -0.17
N ASN A 366 1.03 -10.80 -0.39
CA ASN A 366 0.53 -10.32 -1.67
C ASN A 366 1.59 -10.45 -2.76
N LYS A 367 1.16 -10.64 -4.00
CA LYS A 367 2.02 -10.71 -5.18
C LYS A 367 1.54 -9.70 -6.22
N ALA A 368 2.36 -8.69 -6.50
CA ALA A 368 2.06 -7.70 -7.51
C ALA A 368 2.14 -8.30 -8.92
N PHE A 369 1.22 -7.88 -9.79
CA PHE A 369 1.19 -8.24 -11.20
C PHE A 369 0.83 -7.03 -12.07
N ILE A 370 1.12 -7.18 -13.36
CA ILE A 370 0.70 -6.25 -14.40
C ILE A 370 -0.23 -6.94 -15.39
N VAL A 371 -1.04 -6.17 -16.09
CA VAL A 371 -1.81 -6.55 -17.27
C VAL A 371 -1.42 -5.58 -18.38
N GLU A 372 -0.70 -6.07 -19.39
CA GLU A 372 -0.09 -5.22 -20.42
C GLU A 372 -1.11 -4.44 -21.26
N ASN A 373 -2.30 -5.02 -21.46
CA ASN A 373 -3.39 -4.38 -22.18
C ASN A 373 -4.76 -4.97 -21.77
N ALA A 374 -5.58 -4.14 -21.14
CA ALA A 374 -6.93 -4.48 -20.67
C ALA A 374 -7.94 -4.79 -21.79
N SER A 375 -7.70 -4.33 -23.03
CA SER A 375 -8.59 -4.60 -24.17
C SER A 375 -8.35 -5.96 -24.84
N ASN A 376 -7.29 -6.68 -24.45
CA ASN A 376 -7.03 -8.00 -25.00
C ASN A 376 -8.22 -8.94 -24.73
N THR A 377 -8.49 -9.85 -25.67
CA THR A 377 -9.50 -10.90 -25.50
C THR A 377 -9.22 -11.80 -24.30
N THR A 378 -7.97 -11.85 -23.82
CA THR A 378 -7.53 -12.60 -22.64
C THR A 378 -6.45 -11.79 -21.90
N PRO A 379 -6.87 -10.79 -21.10
CA PRO A 379 -5.95 -9.88 -20.41
C PRO A 379 -5.36 -10.59 -19.18
N SER A 380 -4.16 -11.16 -19.32
CA SER A 380 -3.56 -12.05 -18.31
C SER A 380 -2.60 -11.33 -17.38
N ALA A 381 -2.61 -11.73 -16.10
CA ALA A 381 -1.67 -11.25 -15.11
C ALA A 381 -0.25 -11.80 -15.39
N THR A 382 0.73 -10.90 -15.32
CA THR A 382 2.16 -11.22 -15.28
C THR A 382 2.73 -10.75 -13.95
N PHE A 383 3.10 -11.70 -13.09
CA PHE A 383 3.68 -11.39 -11.77
C PHE A 383 5.10 -10.85 -11.89
N LEU A 384 5.42 -9.88 -11.03
CA LEU A 384 6.73 -9.24 -11.01
C LEU A 384 7.80 -10.20 -10.46
N SER A 385 9.00 -10.12 -11.03
CA SER A 385 10.14 -10.92 -10.60
C SER A 385 11.47 -10.26 -10.96
N GLY A 386 12.52 -10.59 -10.22
CA GLY A 386 13.88 -10.05 -10.42
C GLY A 386 14.08 -8.69 -9.77
N GLY A 387 15.35 -8.25 -9.65
CA GLY A 387 15.70 -7.01 -8.96
C GLY A 387 15.21 -7.02 -7.51
N ILE A 388 14.42 -6.02 -7.15
CA ILE A 388 13.79 -5.90 -5.82
C ILE A 388 12.67 -6.93 -5.58
N PHE A 389 12.11 -7.54 -6.64
CA PHE A 389 11.09 -8.58 -6.57
C PHE A 389 11.74 -9.97 -6.53
N PHE A 390 12.49 -10.25 -5.47
CA PHE A 390 13.15 -11.54 -5.28
C PHE A 390 12.14 -12.69 -5.14
N ASN A 391 12.62 -13.94 -5.24
CA ASN A 391 11.73 -15.11 -5.19
C ASN A 391 11.00 -15.21 -3.83
N GLY A 392 9.67 -15.24 -3.88
CA GLY A 392 8.81 -15.21 -2.70
C GLY A 392 8.70 -13.85 -2.01
N ALA A 393 9.16 -12.76 -2.62
CA ALA A 393 8.88 -11.40 -2.14
C ALA A 393 7.37 -11.14 -2.18
N GLY A 394 6.85 -10.64 -1.06
CA GLY A 394 5.60 -9.92 -0.95
C GLY A 394 5.67 -8.60 -1.72
N SER A 395 4.60 -8.26 -2.42
CA SER A 395 4.48 -7.01 -3.17
C SER A 395 3.04 -6.64 -3.47
N GLU A 396 2.79 -5.33 -3.53
CA GLU A 396 1.54 -4.72 -3.95
C GLU A 396 1.86 -3.60 -4.94
N ALA A 397 1.24 -3.63 -6.12
CA ALA A 397 1.21 -2.48 -7.03
C ALA A 397 -0.10 -1.72 -6.83
N LYS A 398 -0.01 -0.40 -6.61
CA LYS A 398 -1.13 0.40 -6.08
C LYS A 398 -1.69 1.41 -7.09
N SER A 399 -0.81 2.14 -7.77
CA SER A 399 -1.18 3.23 -8.68
C SER A 399 -0.22 3.28 -9.87
N VAL A 400 -0.72 3.72 -11.03
CA VAL A 400 0.04 3.84 -12.27
C VAL A 400 -0.26 5.13 -13.01
N ASN A 401 0.77 5.88 -13.39
CA ASN A 401 0.61 7.09 -14.21
C ASN A 401 0.52 6.76 -15.70
N LYS A 402 0.26 7.78 -16.54
CA LYS A 402 0.12 7.57 -17.99
C LYS A 402 1.40 7.13 -18.70
N PHE A 403 2.56 7.25 -18.05
CA PHE A 403 3.85 6.88 -18.62
C PHE A 403 4.24 5.42 -18.34
N ASN A 404 3.30 4.62 -17.82
CA ASN A 404 3.51 3.25 -17.36
C ASN A 404 4.52 3.15 -16.19
N GLU A 405 4.61 4.20 -15.37
CA GLU A 405 5.33 4.18 -14.11
C GLU A 405 4.35 3.86 -13.00
N PHE A 406 4.57 2.76 -12.31
CA PHE A 406 3.70 2.35 -11.22
C PHE A 406 4.47 2.24 -9.91
N VAL A 407 3.75 2.49 -8.82
CA VAL A 407 4.29 2.51 -7.46
C VAL A 407 3.59 1.51 -6.57
N GLY A 408 4.23 1.20 -5.44
CA GLY A 408 3.66 0.31 -4.46
C GLY A 408 4.63 -0.08 -3.36
N GLN A 409 4.39 -1.24 -2.76
CA GLN A 409 5.17 -1.80 -1.66
C GLN A 409 5.81 -3.13 -2.05
N VAL A 410 7.01 -3.40 -1.55
CA VAL A 410 7.71 -4.68 -1.69
C VAL A 410 8.47 -5.04 -0.42
N ASP A 411 8.59 -6.33 -0.14
CA ASP A 411 9.46 -6.84 0.92
C ASP A 411 10.91 -6.37 0.73
N ALA A 412 11.58 -6.08 1.83
CA ALA A 412 12.97 -5.64 1.90
C ALA A 412 13.91 -6.69 2.48
N ASP A 413 13.37 -7.78 3.04
CA ASP A 413 14.15 -8.89 3.56
C ASP A 413 13.49 -10.25 3.26
N THR A 414 14.28 -11.31 3.40
CA THR A 414 13.90 -12.67 3.02
C THR A 414 13.61 -13.55 4.23
N ILE A 415 13.33 -12.96 5.40
CA ILE A 415 13.04 -13.75 6.60
C ILE A 415 11.77 -14.58 6.39
N ARG A 416 11.63 -15.68 7.11
CA ARG A 416 10.44 -16.50 7.02
C ARG A 416 9.32 -15.85 7.83
N GLU A 417 8.15 -15.63 7.23
CA GLU A 417 6.97 -15.11 7.92
C GLU A 417 6.15 -16.23 8.56
N VAL A 418 6.09 -17.38 7.88
CA VAL A 418 5.48 -18.60 8.42
C VAL A 418 6.24 -19.03 9.67
N ASP A 419 5.54 -19.05 10.81
CA ASP A 419 6.10 -19.27 12.15
C ASP A 419 7.14 -18.20 12.56
N GLY A 420 7.12 -17.03 11.92
CA GLY A 420 8.05 -15.92 12.13
C GLY A 420 7.33 -14.59 12.36
N SER A 421 7.97 -13.50 11.96
CA SER A 421 7.41 -12.14 11.98
C SER A 421 7.16 -11.64 10.57
N GLU A 422 6.32 -10.62 10.44
CA GLU A 422 6.17 -9.85 9.21
C GLU A 422 7.52 -9.32 8.72
N ARG A 423 7.71 -9.35 7.39
CA ARG A 423 8.90 -8.79 6.74
C ARG A 423 8.87 -7.26 6.75
N ARG A 424 10.05 -6.65 6.69
CA ARG A 424 10.12 -5.20 6.49
C ARG A 424 9.77 -4.85 5.05
N HIS A 425 9.09 -3.73 4.88
CA HIS A 425 8.65 -3.27 3.57
C HIS A 425 9.39 -2.01 3.11
N ARG A 426 9.44 -1.80 1.79
CA ARG A 426 9.89 -0.56 1.15
C ARG A 426 8.92 -0.13 0.06
N GLY A 427 8.77 1.18 -0.09
CA GLY A 427 8.12 1.76 -1.25
C GLY A 427 8.98 1.59 -2.51
N PHE A 428 8.36 1.31 -3.64
CA PHE A 428 9.05 1.20 -4.92
C PHE A 428 8.38 2.03 -6.02
N ILE A 429 9.16 2.29 -7.08
CA ILE A 429 8.68 2.72 -8.40
C ILE A 429 9.21 1.75 -9.46
N TYR A 430 8.39 1.44 -10.45
CA TYR A 430 8.79 0.66 -11.61
C TYR A 430 8.23 1.28 -12.90
N PRO A 431 9.07 1.90 -13.74
CA PRO A 431 8.72 2.21 -15.12
C PRO A 431 8.76 0.94 -15.96
N TYR A 432 7.60 0.53 -16.48
CA TYR A 432 7.45 -0.70 -17.23
C TYR A 432 7.41 -0.43 -18.73
N GLN A 433 8.14 -1.24 -19.50
CA GLN A 433 8.10 -1.14 -20.96
C GLN A 433 6.85 -1.82 -21.50
N ALA A 434 5.84 -1.03 -21.86
CA ALA A 434 4.61 -1.45 -22.51
C ALA A 434 4.22 -0.46 -23.62
N THR A 435 3.02 -0.63 -24.18
CA THR A 435 2.48 0.34 -25.15
C THR A 435 2.31 1.69 -24.46
N GLY A 436 2.74 2.77 -25.11
CA GLY A 436 2.64 4.13 -24.57
C GLY A 436 3.73 4.54 -23.57
N THR A 437 4.73 3.69 -23.32
CA THR A 437 5.89 4.08 -22.48
C THR A 437 6.72 5.16 -23.16
N GLU A 438 6.98 6.25 -22.44
CA GLU A 438 7.89 7.32 -22.88
C GLU A 438 9.35 6.95 -22.66
N ALA A 439 10.13 6.90 -23.74
CA ALA A 439 11.50 6.38 -23.74
C ALA A 439 12.44 7.17 -22.81
N SER A 440 12.25 8.48 -22.67
CA SER A 440 13.08 9.31 -21.80
C SER A 440 12.77 9.09 -20.32
N ARG A 441 11.50 8.77 -19.98
CA ARG A 441 11.09 8.50 -18.60
C ARG A 441 11.60 7.15 -18.11
N ILE A 442 11.40 6.08 -18.88
CA ILE A 442 11.92 4.75 -18.48
C ILE A 442 13.45 4.71 -18.40
N ALA A 443 14.15 5.47 -19.26
CA ALA A 443 15.60 5.60 -19.24
C ALA A 443 16.12 6.31 -17.97
N LEU A 444 15.31 7.19 -17.35
CA LEU A 444 15.67 7.87 -16.10
C LEU A 444 15.93 6.89 -14.94
N PHE A 445 15.28 5.73 -14.98
CA PHE A 445 15.37 4.71 -13.96
C PHE A 445 16.14 3.47 -14.45
N ASP A 446 17.01 3.62 -15.45
CA ASP A 446 17.78 2.53 -16.03
C ASP A 446 16.93 1.31 -16.48
N ASN A 447 15.66 1.55 -16.85
CA ASN A 447 14.70 0.51 -17.28
C ASN A 447 14.49 -0.61 -16.25
N LYS A 448 14.51 -0.28 -14.95
CA LYS A 448 14.28 -1.26 -13.87
C LYS A 448 13.50 -0.64 -12.72
N ALA A 449 13.01 -1.51 -11.85
CA ALA A 449 12.40 -1.11 -10.59
C ALA A 449 13.46 -0.65 -9.56
N TRP A 450 13.07 0.30 -8.72
CA TRP A 450 13.91 0.83 -7.65
C TRP A 450 13.13 0.90 -6.34
N TRP A 451 13.81 0.64 -5.22
CA TRP A 451 13.32 1.16 -3.95
C TRP A 451 13.41 2.69 -3.97
N LEU A 452 12.37 3.36 -3.48
CA LEU A 452 12.35 4.83 -3.41
C LEU A 452 13.45 5.38 -2.50
N ASP A 453 13.86 4.60 -1.50
CA ASP A 453 15.03 4.86 -0.67
C ASP A 453 16.31 5.10 -1.50
N ASP A 454 16.53 4.34 -2.58
CA ASP A 454 17.72 4.49 -3.44
C ASP A 454 17.68 5.76 -4.30
N LEU A 455 16.47 6.24 -4.60
CA LEU A 455 16.24 7.41 -5.43
C LEU A 455 16.28 8.72 -4.63
N THR A 456 16.39 8.63 -3.30
CA THR A 456 16.41 9.77 -2.37
C THR A 456 17.78 9.95 -1.70
N ASN A 457 18.82 9.25 -2.19
CA ASN A 457 20.18 9.33 -1.66
C ASN A 457 21.11 9.96 -2.71
N GLY A 458 21.88 10.98 -2.33
CA GLY A 458 22.78 11.73 -3.22
C GLY A 458 23.01 13.20 -2.80
N ALA A 459 24.11 13.78 -3.27
CA ALA A 459 24.52 15.16 -2.99
C ALA A 459 24.58 15.98 -4.28
N ASN A 460 23.97 17.18 -4.29
CA ASN A 460 23.96 18.03 -5.49
C ASN A 460 25.33 18.71 -5.74
N ALA A 461 25.56 19.08 -7.00
CA ALA A 461 26.74 19.85 -7.44
C ALA A 461 26.86 21.23 -6.73
N ASP A 462 25.75 21.78 -6.24
CA ASP A 462 25.70 23.05 -5.50
C ASP A 462 26.10 22.92 -4.01
N GLY A 463 26.47 21.70 -3.56
CA GLY A 463 26.84 21.42 -2.18
C GLY A 463 25.66 21.29 -1.20
N GLN A 464 24.42 21.24 -1.70
CA GLN A 464 23.25 20.84 -0.92
C GLN A 464 23.18 19.31 -0.87
N ASP A 465 23.30 18.75 0.33
CA ASP A 465 23.20 17.31 0.54
C ASP A 465 21.75 16.92 0.77
N PHE A 466 21.05 16.52 -0.30
CA PHE A 466 19.71 15.94 -0.17
C PHE A 466 19.74 14.63 0.60
N SER A 467 20.86 13.89 0.60
CA SER A 467 21.03 12.74 1.49
C SER A 467 20.85 13.17 2.94
N ASP A 468 21.43 14.28 3.36
CA ASP A 468 21.25 14.76 4.74
C ASP A 468 19.78 15.08 5.05
N GLN A 469 19.04 15.71 4.14
CA GLN A 469 17.64 16.06 4.35
C GLN A 469 16.72 14.83 4.27
N ASN A 470 16.98 13.93 3.33
CA ASN A 470 16.17 12.73 3.10
C ASN A 470 16.53 11.61 4.10
N ASN A 471 17.73 11.61 4.68
CA ASN A 471 18.18 10.60 5.65
C ASN A 471 17.51 10.73 7.02
N PHE A 472 16.49 11.58 7.17
CA PHE A 472 15.53 11.50 8.27
C PHE A 472 14.49 10.40 8.05
N PHE A 473 14.33 9.92 6.82
CA PHE A 473 13.21 9.08 6.39
C PHE A 473 13.69 7.75 5.81
N ARG A 474 12.82 6.73 5.91
CA ARG A 474 12.85 5.53 5.07
C ARG A 474 11.47 5.30 4.50
N ILE A 475 11.35 5.18 3.19
CA ILE A 475 10.08 5.07 2.48
C ILE A 475 9.60 3.63 2.56
N ILE A 476 8.49 3.39 3.27
CA ILE A 476 7.97 2.04 3.53
C ILE A 476 6.80 1.65 2.62
N ASP A 477 6.17 2.64 1.99
CA ASP A 477 5.04 2.44 1.09
C ASP A 477 4.89 3.63 0.13
N ALA A 478 4.41 3.36 -1.08
CA ALA A 478 4.09 4.37 -2.09
C ALA A 478 2.67 4.13 -2.59
N SER A 479 1.78 5.04 -2.25
CA SER A 479 0.33 4.84 -2.40
C SER A 479 -0.17 5.32 -3.75
N ASP A 480 0.41 6.38 -4.30
CA ASP A 480 -0.11 7.04 -5.49
C ASP A 480 0.98 7.83 -6.26
N ILE A 481 0.82 7.99 -7.58
CA ILE A 481 1.73 8.74 -8.45
C ILE A 481 0.94 9.53 -9.51
N ASN A 482 1.28 10.79 -9.72
CA ASN A 482 0.71 11.60 -10.80
C ASN A 482 1.61 11.65 -12.05
N ASP A 483 1.09 12.23 -13.14
CA ASP A 483 1.80 12.35 -14.40
C ASP A 483 3.02 13.29 -14.31
N ALA A 484 3.00 14.25 -13.38
CA ALA A 484 4.17 15.07 -13.07
C ALA A 484 5.32 14.27 -12.43
N GLY A 485 5.09 13.02 -12.01
CA GLY A 485 6.06 12.15 -11.36
C GLY A 485 6.17 12.35 -9.85
N VAL A 486 5.27 13.11 -9.24
CA VAL A 486 5.19 13.30 -7.78
C VAL A 486 4.47 12.09 -7.17
N ILE A 487 5.06 11.54 -6.11
CA ILE A 487 4.58 10.31 -5.46
C ILE A 487 4.07 10.64 -4.06
N SER A 488 2.87 10.16 -3.73
CA SER A 488 2.38 10.09 -2.35
C SER A 488 2.89 8.82 -1.69
N ALA A 489 3.47 8.94 -0.49
CA ALA A 489 4.12 7.84 0.19
C ALA A 489 3.99 7.93 1.71
N THR A 490 4.31 6.83 2.36
CA THR A 490 4.46 6.75 3.81
C THR A 490 5.91 6.40 4.14
N ALA A 491 6.46 7.09 5.13
CA ALA A 491 7.82 6.88 5.60
C ALA A 491 7.87 6.65 7.11
N ILE A 492 8.95 6.02 7.58
CA ILE A 492 9.35 6.06 8.97
C ILE A 492 10.42 7.12 9.19
N LYS A 493 10.17 8.03 10.13
CA LYS A 493 11.02 9.17 10.47
C LYS A 493 11.74 8.90 11.79
N CYS A 494 13.05 9.10 11.82
CA CYS A 494 13.81 8.92 13.05
C CYS A 494 13.66 10.13 13.99
N THR A 495 13.23 9.88 15.24
CA THR A 495 13.18 10.87 16.31
C THR A 495 13.89 10.34 17.56
N VAL A 496 14.56 11.22 18.29
CA VAL A 496 15.12 10.88 19.62
C VAL A 496 14.74 11.98 20.59
N ASN A 497 14.18 11.60 21.74
CA ASN A 497 13.63 12.54 22.71
C ASN A 497 12.61 13.51 22.09
N GLY A 498 11.81 13.03 21.12
CA GLY A 498 10.82 13.83 20.39
C GLY A 498 11.40 14.86 19.43
N VAL A 499 12.70 14.79 19.12
CA VAL A 499 13.36 15.67 18.16
C VAL A 499 13.78 14.86 16.94
N ALA A 500 13.38 15.32 15.76
CA ALA A 500 13.76 14.71 14.49
C ALA A 500 15.28 14.69 14.33
N GLN A 501 15.81 13.56 13.86
CA GLN A 501 17.22 13.43 13.51
C GLN A 501 17.41 12.49 12.32
N GLN A 502 18.60 12.56 11.73
CA GLN A 502 18.99 11.62 10.70
C GLN A 502 19.23 10.23 11.28
N TYR A 503 18.99 9.21 10.48
CA TYR A 503 19.49 7.87 10.74
C TYR A 503 21.03 7.86 10.80
N ASP A 504 21.62 6.96 11.59
CA ASP A 504 23.06 6.98 11.90
C ASP A 504 23.96 6.89 10.65
N THR A 505 23.50 6.16 9.63
CA THR A 505 24.07 6.06 8.28
C THR A 505 22.96 6.20 7.21
N THR A 506 23.37 6.34 5.95
CA THR A 506 22.45 6.34 4.80
C THR A 506 21.98 4.94 4.38
N SER A 507 22.53 3.86 4.96
CA SER A 507 22.19 2.47 4.60
C SER A 507 20.72 2.12 4.89
N HIS A 508 20.18 1.15 4.17
CA HIS A 508 18.78 0.72 4.33
C HIS A 508 18.48 0.13 5.72
N ASN A 509 19.48 -0.49 6.35
CA ASN A 509 19.40 -1.13 7.67
C ASN A 509 20.04 -0.28 8.78
N SER A 510 20.22 1.02 8.53
CA SER A 510 20.73 1.99 9.50
C SER A 510 19.85 2.04 10.75
N TYR A 511 20.46 2.29 11.91
CA TYR A 511 19.73 2.49 13.15
C TYR A 511 19.22 3.92 13.27
N CYS A 512 18.08 4.08 13.96
CA CYS A 512 17.65 5.38 14.46
C CYS A 512 18.30 5.65 15.81
N GLY A 513 19.04 6.76 15.93
CA GLY A 513 19.58 7.24 17.20
C GLY A 513 20.44 6.22 17.96
N ASN A 514 21.30 5.48 17.26
CA ASN A 514 22.13 4.39 17.79
C ASN A 514 21.35 3.32 18.56
N ALA A 515 20.09 3.09 18.16
CA ALA A 515 19.16 2.19 18.86
C ALA A 515 19.02 2.49 20.36
N SER A 516 19.10 3.79 20.73
CA SER A 516 18.87 4.22 22.11
C SER A 516 17.41 4.00 22.52
N SER A 517 17.15 3.86 23.82
CA SER A 517 15.79 3.62 24.34
C SER A 517 14.80 4.76 24.05
N ASP A 518 15.33 5.95 23.78
CA ASP A 518 14.56 7.16 23.52
C ASP A 518 14.45 7.44 22.01
N ALA A 519 14.99 6.54 21.17
CA ALA A 519 14.85 6.56 19.72
C ALA A 519 13.55 5.89 19.28
N VAL A 520 12.80 6.58 18.43
CA VAL A 520 11.51 6.14 17.90
C VAL A 520 11.50 6.35 16.40
N GLU A 521 10.97 5.37 15.68
CA GLU A 521 10.64 5.49 14.25
C GLU A 521 9.15 5.84 14.16
N GLU A 522 8.85 7.08 13.78
CA GLU A 522 7.49 7.60 13.66
C GLU A 522 6.96 7.43 12.24
N VAL A 523 5.74 6.94 12.08
CA VAL A 523 5.09 6.80 10.78
C VAL A 523 4.54 8.15 10.33
N VAL A 524 5.04 8.68 9.21
CA VAL A 524 4.71 10.00 8.68
C VAL A 524 4.31 9.95 7.21
N ALA A 525 3.41 10.87 6.81
CA ALA A 525 3.08 11.09 5.42
C ALA A 525 4.17 11.91 4.75
N VAL A 526 4.61 11.47 3.57
CA VAL A 526 5.59 12.20 2.77
C VAL A 526 5.15 12.21 1.31
N LYS A 527 5.55 13.25 0.58
CA LYS A 527 5.57 13.22 -0.88
C LYS A 527 6.99 13.24 -1.39
N LEU A 528 7.24 12.49 -2.45
CA LEU A 528 8.51 12.52 -3.17
C LEU A 528 8.34 13.42 -4.38
N VAL A 529 9.07 14.53 -4.39
CA VAL A 529 9.04 15.53 -5.46
C VAL A 529 10.27 15.33 -6.35
N PRO A 530 10.11 15.10 -7.67
CA PRO A 530 11.22 15.03 -8.62
C PRO A 530 12.15 16.25 -8.50
N ILE A 531 13.46 16.00 -8.50
CA ILE A 531 14.46 17.07 -8.54
C ILE A 531 14.62 17.51 -10.00
N SER A 532 14.37 18.79 -10.26
CA SER A 532 14.45 19.37 -11.59
C SER A 532 15.86 19.23 -12.17
N GLY A 533 15.96 18.66 -13.37
CA GLY A 533 17.21 18.39 -14.08
C GLY A 533 17.96 17.13 -13.63
N ALA A 534 17.46 16.37 -12.63
CA ALA A 534 18.08 15.13 -12.21
C ALA A 534 17.98 14.04 -13.29
N THR A 535 18.99 13.18 -13.36
CA THR A 535 19.17 12.15 -14.40
C THR A 535 19.49 10.79 -13.78
N SER A 536 19.54 9.72 -14.59
CA SER A 536 19.96 8.40 -14.08
C SER A 536 21.40 8.39 -13.53
N ALA A 537 22.26 9.30 -13.99
CA ALA A 537 23.63 9.42 -13.47
C ALA A 537 23.68 9.94 -12.02
N ASP A 538 22.59 10.55 -11.55
CA ASP A 538 22.50 11.08 -10.21
C ASP A 538 22.21 9.97 -9.19
N ILE A 539 21.46 8.92 -9.57
CA ILE A 539 21.04 7.86 -8.66
C ILE A 539 22.22 7.25 -7.87
N GLN A 540 22.19 7.41 -6.54
CA GLN A 540 23.11 6.75 -5.62
C GLN A 540 22.36 5.76 -4.74
N ALA A 541 22.36 4.48 -5.11
CA ALA A 541 21.74 3.44 -4.29
C ALA A 541 22.32 3.41 -2.86
N ARG A 542 21.46 3.18 -1.87
CA ARG A 542 21.88 3.10 -0.47
C ARG A 542 22.61 1.78 -0.22
N GLY A 543 23.53 1.82 0.73
CA GLY A 543 24.28 0.65 1.18
C GLY A 543 23.48 -0.26 2.10
N THR A 544 24.14 -1.33 2.52
CA THR A 544 23.75 -2.13 3.68
C THR A 544 24.95 -2.19 4.62
N ASP A 545 24.76 -1.80 5.87
CA ASP A 545 25.82 -1.81 6.87
C ASP A 545 26.20 -3.26 7.20
N SER A 546 27.49 -3.57 7.09
CA SER A 546 28.03 -4.88 7.45
C SER A 546 28.07 -5.04 8.96
N GLN A 547 27.34 -6.00 9.50
CA GLN A 547 27.43 -6.39 10.90
C GLN A 547 28.71 -7.23 11.09
N ASN A 548 29.84 -6.59 11.44
CA ASN A 548 31.01 -7.33 11.92
C ASN A 548 30.69 -7.92 13.29
N VAL A 549 30.25 -9.18 13.32
CA VAL A 549 30.21 -9.96 14.56
C VAL A 549 31.64 -10.34 14.89
N GLU A 550 32.37 -9.45 15.57
CA GLU A 550 33.57 -9.86 16.30
C GLU A 550 33.13 -10.83 17.39
N ARG A 551 33.22 -12.12 17.10
CA ARG A 551 33.25 -13.15 18.14
C ARG A 551 34.51 -12.88 18.95
N GLN A 552 34.38 -12.15 20.05
CA GLN A 552 35.36 -12.14 21.14
C GLN A 552 35.41 -13.57 21.68
N GLY A 553 36.17 -14.42 21.00
CA GLY A 553 36.47 -15.77 21.43
C GLY A 553 37.09 -15.65 22.82
N ALA A 554 36.44 -16.26 23.80
CA ALA A 554 36.87 -16.32 25.19
C ALA A 554 38.26 -16.98 25.30
N GLY A 555 39.31 -16.20 25.09
CA GLY A 555 40.72 -16.55 25.33
C GLY A 555 41.09 -16.58 26.82
N LEU A 556 40.15 -16.95 27.69
CA LEU A 556 40.38 -17.11 29.14
C LEU A 556 40.08 -18.55 29.63
N GLY A 557 39.94 -19.52 28.72
CA GLY A 557 39.68 -20.92 29.05
C GLY A 557 40.88 -21.79 29.44
N ILE A 558 42.12 -21.39 29.14
CA ILE A 558 43.30 -22.25 29.40
C ILE A 558 44.01 -21.93 30.73
N PHE A 559 43.86 -20.72 31.27
CA PHE A 559 44.44 -20.36 32.57
C PHE A 559 43.49 -20.57 33.77
N ALA A 560 42.17 -20.69 33.54
CA ALA A 560 41.20 -21.03 34.59
C ALA A 560 41.12 -22.55 34.89
N LEU A 561 41.51 -23.41 33.93
CA LEU A 561 41.53 -24.87 34.09
C LEU A 561 42.77 -25.41 34.81
N THR A 562 43.83 -24.60 34.96
CA THR A 562 45.03 -24.95 35.75
C THR A 562 44.91 -24.54 37.23
N LEU A 563 44.03 -23.60 37.57
CA LEU A 563 43.82 -23.15 38.94
C LEU A 563 42.79 -24.00 39.72
N LEU A 564 41.90 -24.71 39.02
CA LEU A 564 40.94 -25.66 39.60
C LEU A 564 41.54 -27.07 39.82
N GLY A 565 42.76 -27.34 39.33
CA GLY A 565 43.50 -28.58 39.56
C GLY A 565 44.21 -28.68 40.93
N PHE A 566 44.34 -27.57 41.67
CA PHE A 566 45.11 -27.52 42.93
C PHE A 566 44.28 -27.31 44.21
N LEU A 567 42.94 -27.22 44.11
CA LEU A 567 42.04 -27.07 45.27
C LEU A 567 41.21 -28.33 45.59
N GLY A 568 41.44 -29.43 44.86
CA GLY A 568 40.77 -30.73 45.01
C GLY A 568 41.41 -31.70 46.02
N PHE A 569 42.18 -31.23 47.01
CA PHE A 569 42.67 -32.08 48.11
C PHE A 569 42.54 -31.37 49.46
N ARG A 570 41.34 -31.46 50.07
CA ARG A 570 41.18 -31.69 51.52
C ARG A 570 39.71 -31.94 51.87
N ARG A 571 39.34 -33.23 51.87
CA ARG A 571 38.11 -33.77 52.44
C ARG A 571 38.44 -34.27 53.86
N LYS A 572 37.81 -33.69 54.89
CA LYS A 572 37.71 -34.15 56.30
C LYS A 572 36.96 -33.04 57.05
N PHE A 573 35.89 -33.24 57.82
CA PHE A 573 35.42 -34.37 58.62
C PHE A 573 33.90 -34.24 58.86
N LYS A 574 33.29 -35.42 59.13
CA LYS A 574 32.07 -35.72 59.89
C LYS A 574 30.76 -35.04 59.51
#